data_AF-A0A3D2QPB7-F1
#
_entry.id   AF-A0A3D2QPB7-F1
#
_cell.length_a   1.000
_cell.length_b   1.000
_cell.length_c   1.000
_cell.angle_alpha   90.00
_cell.angle_beta   90.00
_cell.angle_gamma   90.00
#
_symmetry.space_group_name_H-M   'P 1'
#
loop_
_entity.id
_entity.type
_entity.pdbx_description
1 polymer ?
#
loop_
_entity_poly.entity_id
_entity_poly.type
_entity_poly.pdbx_seq_one_letter_code
_entity_poly.pdbx_strand_id
1 'polypeptide(L)'
;MLILIGSFLVMLMVKVPVLFSMGISSALYLLSNDISLMVIGQRMTTMLMSFTLLAVPFFVLLAELFNAGNSTKRLIRFVLSLVGW
;
A
#
# COMPACT_ATOMS: atom_id res chain seq x y z
N MET A 1 -24.12 3.79 -5.91
CA MET A 1 -22.94 3.74 -6.80
C MET A 1 -22.67 5.05 -7.55
N LEU A 2 -23.71 5.73 -8.08
CA LEU A 2 -23.55 7.00 -8.82
C LEU A 2 -22.84 8.11 -8.00
N ILE A 3 -23.18 8.26 -6.72
CA ILE A 3 -22.54 9.23 -5.81
C ILE A 3 -21.04 8.95 -5.66
N LEU A 4 -20.66 7.67 -5.55
CA LEU A 4 -19.27 7.24 -5.41
C LEU A 4 -18.47 7.55 -6.68
N ILE A 5 -18.98 7.12 -7.83
CA ILE A 5 -18.28 7.30 -9.11
C ILE A 5 -18.22 8.79 -9.48
N GLY A 6 -19.31 9.53 -9.27
CA GLY A 6 -19.37 10.97 -9.56
C GLY A 6 -18.41 11.79 -8.71
N SER A 7 -18.41 11.59 -7.39
CA SER A 7 -17.49 12.31 -6.49
C SER A 7 -16.02 11.95 -6.73
N PHE A 8 -15.73 10.67 -7.00
CA PHE A 8 -14.38 10.21 -7.34
C PHE A 8 -13.84 10.85 -8.62
N LEU A 9 -14.66 10.92 -9.69
CA LEU A 9 -14.26 11.54 -10.95
C LEU A 9 -14.00 13.04 -10.78
N VAL A 10 -14.86 13.75 -10.04
CA VAL A 10 -14.70 15.18 -9.77
C VAL A 10 -13.39 15.43 -9.00
N MET A 11 -13.09 14.64 -7.96
CA MET A 11 -11.85 14.79 -7.20
C MET A 11 -10.59 14.48 -8.02
N LEU A 12 -10.65 13.52 -8.94
CA LEU A 12 -9.56 13.26 -9.88
C LEU A 12 -9.33 14.43 -10.84
N MET A 13 -10.39 15.08 -11.34
CA MET A 13 -10.27 16.27 -12.19
C MET A 13 -9.62 17.44 -11.47
N VAL A 14 -9.83 17.55 -10.15
CA VAL A 14 -9.21 18.57 -9.29
C VAL A 14 -7.76 18.22 -8.90
N LYS A 15 -7.19 17.13 -9.45
CA LYS A 15 -5.82 16.64 -9.16
C LYS A 15 -5.57 16.35 -7.67
N VAL A 16 -6.62 16.02 -6.93
CA VAL A 16 -6.48 15.55 -5.54
C VAL A 16 -5.75 14.20 -5.56
N PRO A 17 -4.82 13.93 -4.63
CA PRO A 17 -4.16 12.63 -4.55
C PRO A 17 -5.20 11.50 -4.48
N VAL A 18 -4.98 10.43 -5.25
CA VAL A 18 -5.93 9.33 -5.45
C VAL A 18 -6.41 8.73 -4.12
N LEU A 19 -5.51 8.68 -3.11
CA LEU A 19 -5.81 8.22 -1.76
C LEU A 19 -7.00 8.98 -1.13
N PHE A 20 -6.97 10.31 -1.17
CA PHE A 20 -8.03 11.14 -0.60
C PHE A 20 -9.30 11.08 -1.44
N SER A 21 -9.16 11.04 -2.78
CA SER A 21 -10.30 10.88 -3.69
C SER A 21 -11.10 9.62 -3.37
N MET A 22 -10.43 8.45 -3.28
CA MET A 22 -11.08 7.17 -2.94
C MET A 22 -11.68 7.18 -1.53
N GLY A 23 -10.98 7.73 -0.55
CA GLY A 23 -11.44 7.78 0.83
C GLY A 23 -12.73 8.59 0.99
N ILE A 24 -12.76 9.80 0.44
CA ILE A 24 -13.89 10.71 0.59
C ILE A 24 -15.08 10.25 -0.25
N SER A 25 -14.86 9.77 -1.48
CA SER A 25 -15.95 9.23 -2.32
C SER A 25 -16.62 8.01 -1.69
N SER A 26 -15.83 7.15 -1.04
CA SER A 26 -16.32 5.97 -0.34
C SER A 26 -17.07 6.34 0.94
N ALA A 27 -16.56 7.30 1.72
CA ALA A 27 -17.24 7.80 2.91
C ALA A 27 -18.59 8.45 2.57
N LEU A 28 -18.65 9.30 1.53
CA LEU A 28 -19.89 9.92 1.05
C LEU A 28 -20.92 8.88 0.62
N TYR A 29 -20.47 7.83 -0.07
CA TYR A 29 -21.37 6.75 -0.48
C TYR A 29 -21.96 5.98 0.70
N LEU A 30 -21.15 5.67 1.71
CA LEU A 30 -21.59 4.95 2.90
C LEU A 30 -22.58 5.76 3.74
N LEU A 31 -22.33 7.07 3.89
CA LEU A 31 -23.26 8.00 4.54
C LEU A 31 -24.60 8.08 3.79
N SER A 32 -24.58 8.07 2.46
CA SER A 32 -25.82 8.12 1.65
C SER A 32 -26.66 6.84 1.64
N ASN A 33 -26.13 5.71 2.13
CA ASN A 33 -26.81 4.41 2.15
C ASN A 33 -27.10 3.92 3.58
N ASP A 34 -26.96 4.77 4.60
CA ASP A 34 -27.11 4.43 6.02
C ASP A 34 -26.30 3.19 6.45
N ILE A 35 -25.17 2.95 5.78
CA ILE A 35 -24.30 1.82 6.12
C ILE A 35 -23.50 2.22 7.34
N SER A 36 -23.61 1.42 8.41
CA SER A 36 -22.91 1.66 9.66
C SER A 36 -21.41 1.87 9.45
N LEU A 37 -20.89 2.99 9.96
CA LEU A 37 -19.45 3.31 9.97
C LEU A 37 -18.61 2.23 10.65
N MET A 38 -19.22 1.38 11.48
CA MET A 38 -18.56 0.24 12.12
C MET A 38 -18.01 -0.77 11.09
N VAL A 39 -18.66 -0.90 9.93
CA VAL A 39 -18.19 -1.76 8.82
C VAL A 39 -16.88 -1.23 8.24
N ILE A 40 -16.69 0.10 8.22
CA ILE A 40 -15.44 0.74 7.79
C ILE A 40 -14.32 0.41 8.77
N GLY A 41 -14.58 0.59 10.07
CA GLY A 41 -13.62 0.30 11.13
C GLY A 41 -13.13 -1.15 11.08
N GLN A 42 -14.07 -2.10 10.95
CA GLN A 42 -13.72 -3.51 10.77
C GLN A 42 -12.84 -3.74 9.53
N ARG A 43 -13.25 -3.25 8.35
CA ARG A 43 -12.46 -3.44 7.12
C ARG A 43 -11.07 -2.81 7.19
N MET A 44 -10.93 -1.64 7.83
CA MET A 44 -9.62 -1.00 8.04
C MET A 44 -8.74 -1.83 8.97
N THR A 45 -9.29 -2.36 10.08
CA THR A 45 -8.51 -3.23 10.98
C THR A 45 -8.08 -4.53 10.30
N THR A 46 -8.95 -5.16 9.51
CA THR A 46 -8.59 -6.37 8.75
C THR A 46 -7.50 -6.10 7.72
N MET A 47 -7.49 -4.93 7.07
CA MET A 47 -6.42 -4.52 6.14
C MET A 47 -5.07 -4.38 6.85
N LEU A 48 -5.05 -3.78 8.05
CA LEU A 48 -3.83 -3.61 8.84
C LEU A 48 -3.25 -4.94 9.33
N MET A 49 -4.10 -5.94 9.56
CA MET A 49 -3.68 -7.30 9.91
C MET A 49 -3.23 -8.13 8.70
N SER A 50 -3.22 -7.57 7.49
CA SER A 50 -2.78 -8.28 6.30
C SER A 50 -1.29 -8.60 6.35
N PHE A 51 -0.95 -9.84 6.00
CA PHE A 51 0.42 -10.32 5.82
C PHE A 51 1.24 -9.43 4.87
N THR A 52 0.60 -8.76 3.90
CA THR A 52 1.27 -7.84 2.96
C THR A 52 1.84 -6.61 3.66
N LEU A 53 1.15 -6.04 4.65
CA LEU A 53 1.67 -4.90 5.40
C LEU A 53 2.86 -5.29 6.27
N LEU A 54 2.83 -6.51 6.81
CA LEU A 54 3.92 -7.11 7.56
C LEU A 54 5.14 -7.42 6.67
N ALA A 55 4.93 -7.72 5.39
CA ALA A 55 6.02 -8.00 4.46
C ALA A 55 6.96 -6.79 4.27
N VAL A 56 6.44 -5.55 4.30
CA VAL A 56 7.23 -4.32 4.14
C VAL A 56 8.32 -4.20 5.22
N PRO A 57 8.03 -4.21 6.54
CA PRO A 57 9.07 -4.12 7.56
C PRO A 57 10.01 -5.33 7.54
N PHE A 58 9.52 -6.53 7.18
CA PHE A 58 10.42 -7.69 7.02
C PHE A 58 11.39 -7.52 5.86
N PHE A 59 10.96 -6.95 4.72
CA PHE A 59 11.87 -6.63 3.61
C PHE A 59 12.89 -5.57 4.00
N VAL A 60 12.50 -4.55 4.75
CA VAL A 60 13.42 -3.54 5.29
C VAL A 60 14.44 -4.18 6.23
N LEU A 61 13.99 -5.04 7.15
CA LEU A 61 14.88 -5.77 8.06
C LEU A 61 15.87 -6.67 7.32
N LEU A 62 15.39 -7.42 6.31
CA LEU A 62 16.25 -8.26 5.48
C LEU A 62 17.27 -7.43 4.68
N ALA A 63 16.86 -6.28 4.14
CA ALA A 63 17.76 -5.37 3.45
C ALA A 63 18.88 -4.88 4.38
N GLU A 64 18.52 -4.48 5.61
CA GLU A 64 19.47 -4.03 6.63
C GLU A 64 20.42 -5.16 7.06
N LEU A 65 19.90 -6.38 7.23
CA LEU A 65 20.69 -7.55 7.58
C LEU A 65 21.71 -7.89 6.48
N PHE A 66 21.31 -7.81 5.21
CA PHE A 66 22.23 -8.05 4.09
C PHE A 66 23.29 -6.96 3.95
N ASN A 67 22.94 -5.72 4.29
CA ASN A 67 23.87 -4.60 4.28
C ASN A 67 24.89 -4.73 5.43
N ALA A 68 24.43 -5.02 6.64
CA ALA A 68 25.28 -5.24 7.82
C ALA A 68 26.19 -6.46 7.68
N GLY A 69 25.70 -7.55 7.10
CA GLY A 69 26.49 -8.78 6.88
C GLY A 69 27.53 -8.68 5.77
N ASN A 70 27.59 -7.56 5.04
CA ASN A 70 28.41 -7.40 3.81
C ASN A 70 28.13 -8.50 2.76
N SER A 71 27.02 -9.25 2.92
CA SER A 71 26.62 -10.40 2.11
C SER A 71 26.25 -9.96 0.70
N THR A 72 25.62 -8.78 0.58
CA THR A 72 25.35 -8.14 -0.71
C THR A 72 26.63 -7.97 -1.54
N LYS A 73 27.73 -7.51 -0.93
CA LYS A 73 29.02 -7.34 -1.64
C LYS A 73 29.65 -8.68 -2.03
N ARG A 74 29.51 -9.71 -1.19
CA ARG A 74 29.99 -11.08 -1.50
C ARG A 74 29.20 -11.68 -2.67
N LEU A 75 27.88 -11.52 -2.66
CA LEU A 75 27.00 -12.00 -3.74
C LEU A 75 27.32 -11.29 -5.07
N ILE A 76 27.48 -9.96 -5.05
CA ILE A 76 27.87 -9.18 -6.23
C ILE A 76 29.22 -9.66 -6.78
N ARG A 77 30.24 -9.86 -5.93
CA ARG A 77 31.53 -10.39 -6.38
C ARG A 77 31.43 -11.79 -6.99
N PHE A 78 30.59 -12.66 -6.43
CA PHE A 78 30.35 -14.00 -6.96
C PHE A 78 29.69 -13.96 -8.34
N VAL A 79 28.63 -13.15 -8.51
CA VAL A 79 27.96 -12.98 -9.80
C VAL A 79 28.91 -12.37 -10.83
N LEU A 80 29.71 -11.36 -10.45
CA LEU A 80 30.74 -10.77 -11.31
C LEU A 80 31.80 -11.80 -11.74
N SER A 81 32.17 -12.75 -10.86
CA SER A 81 33.11 -13.82 -11.22
C SER A 81 32.53 -14.87 -12.17
N LEU A 82 31.20 -15.04 -12.19
CA LEU A 82 30.50 -15.99 -13.07
C LEU A 82 30.18 -15.40 -14.45
N VAL A 83 29.85 -14.12 -14.49
CA VAL A 83 29.50 -13.39 -15.73
C VAL A 83 30.74 -12.71 -16.34
N GLY A 84 31.90 -12.89 -15.73
CA GLY A 84 33.16 -12.25 -16.14
C GLY A 84 33.42 -12.38 -17.64
N TRP A 85 33.66 -11.21 -18.26
CA TRP A 85 34.72 -11.07 -19.25
C TRP A 85 36.07 -11.14 -18.55
#